data_AF-A0A5A7NBK3-F1
#
_entry.id   AF-A0A5A7NBK3-F1
#
_cell.length_a   1.000
_cell.length_b   1.000
_cell.length_c   1.000
_cell.angle_alpha   90.00
_cell.angle_beta   90.00
_cell.angle_gamma   90.00
#
_symmetry.space_group_name_H-M   'P 1'
#
loop_
_entity.id
_entity.type
_entity.pdbx_description
1 polymer ?
#
loop_
_entity_poly.entity_id
_entity_poly.type
_entity_poly.pdbx_seq_one_letter_code
_entity_poly.pdbx_strand_id
1 'polypeptide(L)'
;MKLRARLDGPGPRPQALYITPSGITAGKGTYIDEVMRLAGLDNHLDQQGVSGWSDLSIEALALSPPDVVISSFFNERRGWQAAWRFSHHPLTEKLMHEARHYEVPAQDWGCGGFFLVDAVERLLDLRQQQAIQSDQLAADLSAQKDQQPQQPQQPMGGQ
;
A
#
# COMPACT_ATOMS: atom_id res chain seq x y z
N MET A 1 3.64 15.02 -21.22
CA MET A 1 2.19 15.07 -20.94
C MET A 1 1.59 13.73 -20.48
N LYS A 2 2.30 12.58 -20.52
CA LYS A 2 1.80 11.26 -20.07
C LYS A 2 1.57 11.13 -18.56
N LEU A 3 2.35 11.84 -17.74
CA LEU A 3 2.27 11.75 -16.27
C LEU A 3 0.89 12.14 -15.74
N ARG A 4 0.31 13.24 -16.23
CA ARG A 4 -0.96 13.81 -15.76
C ARG A 4 -2.14 12.83 -15.94
N ALA A 5 -2.20 12.14 -17.07
CA ALA A 5 -3.20 11.10 -17.33
C ALA A 5 -3.07 9.88 -16.39
N ARG A 6 -1.89 9.64 -15.80
CA ARG A 6 -1.67 8.56 -14.83
C ARG A 6 -2.06 8.94 -13.40
N LEU A 7 -1.98 10.22 -13.05
CA LEU A 7 -2.41 10.72 -11.73
C LEU A 7 -3.93 10.55 -11.55
N ASP A 8 -4.68 10.76 -12.64
CA ASP A 8 -6.16 10.71 -12.67
C ASP A 8 -6.74 9.30 -12.87
N GLY A 9 -5.96 8.24 -12.61
CA GLY A 9 -6.40 6.85 -12.83
C GLY A 9 -7.77 6.56 -12.16
N PRO A 10 -8.73 5.96 -12.88
CA PRO A 10 -10.13 5.86 -12.45
C PRO A 10 -10.26 4.83 -11.34
N GLY A 11 -10.41 5.29 -10.10
CA GLY A 11 -10.65 4.42 -8.95
C GLY A 11 -10.46 5.16 -7.63
N PRO A 12 -11.02 4.65 -6.53
CA PRO A 12 -10.80 5.20 -5.20
C PRO A 12 -9.29 5.21 -4.88
N ARG A 13 -8.87 6.25 -4.15
CA ARG A 13 -7.49 6.43 -3.73
C ARG A 13 -7.28 5.57 -2.47
N PRO A 14 -6.38 4.56 -2.50
CA PRO A 14 -6.18 3.70 -1.34
C PRO A 14 -5.50 4.47 -0.20
N GLN A 15 -5.84 4.11 1.03
CA GLN A 15 -5.21 4.64 2.23
C GLN A 15 -3.81 4.03 2.37
N ALA A 16 -2.79 4.85 2.17
CA ALA A 16 -1.41 4.45 2.20
C ALA A 16 -0.71 4.96 3.46
N LEU A 17 0.22 4.18 4.00
CA LEU A 17 1.05 4.55 5.15
C LEU A 17 2.52 4.42 4.79
N TYR A 18 3.28 5.50 4.93
CA TYR A 18 4.74 5.48 4.80
C TYR A 18 5.41 5.03 6.10
N ILE A 19 6.38 4.13 6.03
CA ILE A 19 7.12 3.65 7.19
C ILE A 19 8.62 3.48 6.89
N THR A 20 9.42 3.72 7.91
CA THR A 20 10.85 3.37 7.94
C THR A 20 11.12 2.24 8.95
N PRO A 21 12.30 1.59 8.92
CA PRO A 21 12.63 0.55 9.89
C PRO A 21 12.64 1.03 11.33
N SER A 22 12.91 2.32 11.55
CA SER A 22 12.88 2.92 12.89
C SER A 22 11.47 3.21 13.41
N GLY A 23 10.43 2.97 12.60
CA GLY A 23 9.04 3.29 12.95
C GLY A 23 8.68 4.77 12.74
N ILE A 24 9.50 5.54 12.01
CA ILE A 24 9.16 6.92 11.65
C ILE A 24 8.21 6.89 10.46
N THR A 25 7.20 7.74 10.51
CA THR A 25 6.20 7.95 9.48
C THR A 25 6.03 9.44 9.15
N ALA A 26 5.24 9.74 8.13
CA ALA A 26 5.10 11.06 7.54
C ALA A 26 3.62 11.43 7.36
N GLY A 27 3.14 12.33 8.21
CA GLY A 27 1.78 12.86 8.17
C GLY A 27 1.64 14.09 7.29
N LYS A 28 0.52 14.80 7.49
CA LYS A 28 0.13 15.95 6.69
C LYS A 28 1.23 17.02 6.61
N GLY A 29 1.44 17.55 5.42
CA GLY A 29 2.38 18.66 5.17
C GLY A 29 3.84 18.25 5.07
N THR A 30 4.14 16.96 5.09
CA THR A 30 5.45 16.43 4.68
C THR A 30 5.55 16.33 3.16
N TYR A 31 6.76 16.27 2.62
CA TYR A 31 6.92 16.02 1.18
C TYR A 31 6.48 14.59 0.78
N ILE A 32 6.56 13.63 1.71
CA ILE A 32 6.07 12.27 1.50
C ILE A 32 4.55 12.29 1.28
N ASP A 33 3.82 13.01 2.13
CA ASP A 33 2.38 13.24 2.02
C ASP A 33 2.00 13.82 0.65
N GLU A 34 2.74 14.82 0.18
CA GLU A 34 2.52 15.40 -1.15
C GLU A 34 2.81 14.40 -2.28
N VAL A 35 3.91 13.65 -2.20
CA VAL A 35 4.26 12.61 -3.19
C VAL A 35 3.18 11.54 -3.25
N MET A 36 2.68 11.07 -2.11
CA MET A 36 1.56 10.13 -2.05
C MET A 36 0.32 10.72 -2.71
N ARG A 37 0.00 11.98 -2.43
CA ARG A 37 -1.16 12.64 -3.04
C ARG A 37 -1.02 12.75 -4.55
N LEU A 38 0.14 13.14 -5.05
CA LEU A 38 0.43 13.18 -6.48
C LEU A 38 0.31 11.78 -7.10
N ALA A 39 0.82 10.74 -6.43
CA ALA A 39 0.76 9.36 -6.92
C ALA A 39 -0.65 8.72 -6.88
N GLY A 40 -1.69 9.44 -6.47
CA GLY A 40 -3.04 8.89 -6.40
C GLY A 40 -3.35 8.09 -5.13
N LEU A 41 -2.59 8.31 -4.05
CA LEU A 41 -2.74 7.65 -2.75
C LEU A 41 -3.21 8.66 -1.69
N ASP A 42 -4.06 8.24 -0.76
CA ASP A 42 -4.44 9.08 0.38
C ASP A 42 -3.58 8.73 1.59
N ASN A 43 -3.14 9.74 2.35
CA ASN A 43 -2.33 9.51 3.52
C ASN A 43 -3.24 9.00 4.66
N HIS A 44 -3.00 7.76 5.09
CA HIS A 44 -3.76 7.10 6.15
C HIS A 44 -3.77 7.90 7.46
N LEU A 45 -2.75 8.71 7.70
CA LEU A 45 -2.63 9.55 8.89
C LEU A 45 -3.51 10.81 8.88
N ASP A 46 -4.07 11.20 7.72
CA ASP A 46 -4.92 12.38 7.59
C ASP A 46 -6.19 12.26 8.45
N GLN A 47 -6.79 11.06 8.49
CA GLN A 47 -7.98 10.80 9.31
C GLN A 47 -7.71 10.91 10.82
N GLN A 48 -6.44 10.75 11.22
CA GLN A 48 -5.99 10.82 12.60
C GLN A 48 -5.47 12.22 12.99
N GLY A 49 -5.45 13.16 12.04
CA GLY A 49 -5.00 14.54 12.26
C GLY A 49 -3.48 14.68 12.49
N VAL A 50 -2.69 13.66 12.15
CA VAL A 50 -1.23 13.69 12.35
C VAL A 50 -0.57 14.54 11.27
N SER A 51 0.29 15.47 11.69
CA SER A 51 1.01 16.39 10.81
C SER A 51 2.51 16.28 11.03
N GLY A 52 3.30 16.51 9.98
CA GLY A 52 4.76 16.42 10.05
C GLY A 52 5.28 14.99 10.22
N TRP A 53 6.52 14.86 10.68
CA TRP A 53 7.15 13.58 10.96
C TRP A 53 6.80 13.11 12.37
N SER A 54 6.46 11.83 12.53
CA SER A 54 6.09 11.26 13.83
C SER A 54 6.54 9.81 13.96
N ASP A 55 6.57 9.31 15.20
CA ASP A 55 6.65 7.88 15.47
C ASP A 55 5.30 7.22 15.17
N LEU A 56 5.35 6.01 14.60
CA LEU A 56 4.16 5.23 14.29
C LEU A 56 3.66 4.50 15.55
N SER A 57 2.39 4.72 15.89
CA SER A 57 1.71 3.93 16.91
C SER A 57 1.24 2.59 16.33
N ILE A 58 1.85 1.50 16.80
CA ILE A 58 1.47 0.13 16.44
C ILE A 58 0.02 -0.16 16.86
N GLU A 59 -0.44 0.39 17.97
CA GLU A 59 -1.80 0.20 18.48
C GLU A 59 -2.84 0.87 17.56
N ALA A 60 -2.57 2.09 17.10
CA ALA A 60 -3.45 2.80 16.17
C ALA A 60 -3.55 2.05 14.84
N LEU A 61 -2.46 1.43 14.40
CA LEU A 61 -2.40 0.64 13.18
C LEU A 61 -3.24 -0.65 13.25
N ALA A 62 -3.35 -1.26 14.44
CA ALA A 62 -4.23 -2.40 14.65
C ALA A 62 -5.71 -2.03 14.53
N LEU A 63 -6.08 -0.83 14.97
CA LEU A 63 -7.46 -0.35 14.96
C LEU A 63 -7.91 0.14 13.57
N SER A 64 -6.97 0.69 12.79
CA SER A 64 -7.21 1.15 11.44
C SER A 64 -6.08 0.69 10.54
N PRO A 65 -6.20 -0.48 9.89
CA PRO A 65 -5.16 -0.94 8.97
C PRO A 65 -5.18 -0.12 7.66
N PRO A 66 -4.02 0.20 7.07
CA PRO A 66 -3.93 0.84 5.78
C PRO A 66 -4.15 -0.19 4.66
N ASP A 67 -4.57 0.30 3.50
CA ASP A 67 -4.69 -0.50 2.28
C ASP A 67 -3.32 -0.80 1.64
N VAL A 68 -2.37 0.14 1.82
CA VAL A 68 -1.04 0.12 1.22
C VAL A 68 0.00 0.54 2.26
N VAL A 69 1.11 -0.18 2.30
CA VAL A 69 2.30 0.17 3.08
C VAL A 69 3.41 0.55 2.12
N ILE A 70 3.90 1.78 2.26
CA ILE A 70 5.05 2.28 1.52
C ILE A 70 6.27 2.15 2.44
N SER A 71 7.19 1.28 2.09
CA SER A 71 8.40 1.02 2.87
C SER A 71 9.61 1.66 2.20
N SER A 72 10.53 2.19 3.02
CA SER A 72 11.82 2.67 2.54
C SER A 72 12.92 2.40 3.57
N PHE A 73 14.18 2.39 3.14
CA PHE A 73 15.37 2.13 3.97
C PHE A 73 15.48 0.71 4.57
N PHE A 74 14.53 -0.19 4.31
CA PHE A 74 14.55 -1.58 4.84
C PHE A 74 15.68 -2.44 4.26
N ASN A 75 16.20 -2.11 3.07
CA ASN A 75 17.29 -2.85 2.43
C ASN A 75 18.69 -2.26 2.72
N GLU A 76 18.79 -1.22 3.56
CA GLU A 76 20.06 -0.61 3.93
C GLU A 76 20.60 -1.12 5.25
N ARG A 77 21.89 -1.49 5.32
CA ARG A 77 22.57 -1.99 6.55
C ARG A 77 22.33 -1.13 7.79
N ARG A 78 22.10 0.18 7.62
CA ARG A 78 21.85 1.14 8.71
C ARG A 78 20.40 1.09 9.20
N GLY A 79 19.44 0.85 8.30
CA GLY A 79 18.03 0.59 8.63
C GLY A 79 17.87 -0.70 9.45
N TRP A 80 18.67 -1.73 9.17
CA TRP A 80 18.64 -3.01 9.88
C TRP A 80 18.95 -2.90 11.38
N GLN A 81 19.74 -1.91 11.82
CA GLN A 81 20.06 -1.72 13.23
C GLN A 81 18.92 -1.03 14.01
N ALA A 82 18.14 -0.17 13.35
CA ALA A 82 16.95 0.46 13.93
C ALA A 82 15.67 -0.41 13.78
N ALA A 83 15.68 -1.38 12.86
CA ALA A 83 14.59 -2.33 12.57
C ALA A 83 14.19 -3.25 13.74
N TRP A 84 15.04 -3.36 14.77
CA TRP A 84 14.88 -4.39 15.80
C TRP A 84 13.62 -4.25 16.65
N ARG A 85 13.00 -3.06 16.76
CA ARG A 85 11.81 -2.86 17.61
C ARG A 85 10.50 -2.83 16.86
N PHE A 86 10.45 -2.20 15.68
CA PHE A 86 9.22 -2.10 14.89
C PHE A 86 9.04 -3.28 13.94
N SER A 87 10.09 -3.70 13.23
CA SER A 87 10.00 -4.75 12.20
C SER A 87 9.83 -6.16 12.77
N HIS A 88 10.21 -6.39 14.03
CA HIS A 88 10.09 -7.70 14.70
C HIS A 88 8.80 -7.83 15.53
N HIS A 89 7.91 -6.83 15.50
CA HIS A 89 6.65 -6.92 16.21
C HIS A 89 5.65 -7.77 15.39
N PRO A 90 4.96 -8.76 15.99
CA PRO A 90 4.05 -9.67 15.25
C PRO A 90 2.95 -8.95 14.48
N LEU A 91 2.48 -7.80 14.99
CA LEU A 91 1.49 -6.98 14.28
C LEU A 91 2.08 -6.34 13.01
N THR A 92 3.35 -5.93 13.06
CA THR A 92 4.04 -5.42 11.88
C THR A 92 4.22 -6.52 10.86
N GLU A 93 4.64 -7.73 11.26
CA GLU A 93 4.72 -8.87 10.34
C GLU A 93 3.36 -9.17 9.68
N LYS A 94 2.28 -9.20 10.47
CA LYS A 94 0.92 -9.41 9.97
C LYS A 94 0.51 -8.34 8.96
N LEU A 95 0.70 -7.07 9.29
CA LEU A 95 0.45 -5.95 8.39
C LEU A 95 1.31 -6.03 7.14
N MET A 96 2.54 -6.51 7.30
CA MET A 96 3.46 -6.75 6.21
C MET A 96 3.02 -7.91 5.31
N HIS A 97 2.16 -8.80 5.78
CA HIS A 97 1.61 -9.88 4.97
C HIS A 97 0.24 -9.54 4.35
N GLU A 98 -0.56 -8.71 5.04
CA GLU A 98 -1.95 -8.44 4.65
C GLU A 98 -2.10 -7.17 3.80
N ALA A 99 -1.29 -6.14 4.04
CA ALA A 99 -1.33 -4.91 3.25
C ALA A 99 -0.56 -5.07 1.93
N ARG A 100 -0.93 -4.29 0.91
CA ARG A 100 -0.15 -4.20 -0.33
C ARG A 100 1.15 -3.43 -0.09
N HIS A 101 2.27 -3.93 -0.60
CA HIS A 101 3.59 -3.38 -0.31
C HIS A 101 4.20 -2.66 -1.48
N TYR A 102 4.52 -1.38 -1.27
CA TYR A 102 5.26 -0.55 -2.20
C TYR A 102 6.62 -0.23 -1.61
N GLU A 103 7.65 -0.94 -2.07
CA GLU A 103 9.03 -0.59 -1.73
C GLU A 103 9.48 0.59 -2.59
N VAL A 104 9.88 1.68 -1.94
CA VAL A 104 10.48 2.84 -2.59
C VAL A 104 11.90 3.03 -2.04
N PRO A 105 12.93 2.88 -2.88
CA PRO A 105 14.32 3.07 -2.47
C PRO A 105 14.57 4.41 -1.78
N ALA A 106 15.43 4.41 -0.78
CA ALA A 106 15.81 5.59 -0.02
C ALA A 106 16.27 6.77 -0.89
N GLN A 107 17.01 6.46 -1.96
CA GLN A 107 17.54 7.44 -2.90
C GLN A 107 16.43 8.27 -3.59
N ASP A 108 15.24 7.68 -3.76
CA ASP A 108 14.10 8.33 -4.41
C ASP A 108 13.43 9.36 -3.45
N TRP A 109 13.71 9.30 -2.14
CA TRP A 109 13.15 10.20 -1.11
C TRP A 109 14.02 11.39 -0.74
N GLY A 110 15.07 11.70 -1.53
CA GLY A 110 16.02 12.76 -1.23
C GLY A 110 15.33 14.05 -0.74
N CYS A 111 15.77 14.57 0.41
CA CYS A 111 15.11 15.60 1.24
C CYS A 111 14.45 16.77 0.47
N GLY A 112 13.28 16.57 -0.15
CA GLY A 112 12.62 17.59 -0.96
C GLY A 112 13.26 17.89 -2.34
N GLY A 113 14.15 17.03 -2.84
CA GLY A 113 14.93 17.27 -4.06
C GLY A 113 14.23 16.84 -5.36
N PHE A 114 14.89 17.05 -6.51
CA PHE A 114 14.40 16.65 -7.84
C PHE A 114 14.09 15.15 -7.95
N PHE A 115 14.76 14.31 -7.16
CA PHE A 115 14.56 12.86 -7.07
C PHE A 115 13.14 12.45 -6.65
N LEU A 116 12.35 13.36 -6.06
CA LEU A 116 10.95 13.05 -5.69
C LEU A 116 10.07 12.74 -6.91
N VAL A 117 10.46 13.17 -8.12
CA VAL A 117 9.76 12.78 -9.35
C VAL A 117 9.86 11.28 -9.56
N ASP A 118 11.03 10.68 -9.31
CA ASP A 118 11.24 9.24 -9.44
C ASP A 118 10.37 8.47 -8.44
N ALA A 119 10.21 8.98 -7.21
CA ALA A 119 9.31 8.40 -6.22
C ALA A 119 7.83 8.44 -6.67
N VAL A 120 7.38 9.56 -7.24
CA VAL A 120 6.01 9.69 -7.79
C VAL A 120 5.80 8.70 -8.93
N GLU A 121 6.72 8.63 -9.90
CA GLU A 121 6.62 7.73 -11.04
C GLU A 121 6.59 6.27 -10.61
N ARG A 122 7.45 5.88 -9.66
CA ARG A 122 7.48 4.54 -9.09
C ARG A 122 6.15 4.17 -8.43
N LEU A 123 5.61 5.04 -7.58
CA LEU A 123 4.34 4.77 -6.90
C LEU A 123 3.17 4.64 -7.90
N LEU A 124 3.18 5.42 -8.99
CA LEU A 124 2.20 5.28 -10.06
C LEU A 124 2.34 3.96 -10.82
N ASP A 125 3.57 3.51 -11.11
CA ASP A 125 3.82 2.21 -11.74
C ASP A 125 3.31 1.07 -10.85
N LEU A 126 3.64 1.11 -9.56
CA LEU A 126 3.21 0.12 -8.58
C LEU A 126 1.67 0.08 -8.45
N ARG A 127 1.02 1.24 -8.36
CA ARG A 127 -0.45 1.33 -8.32
C ARG A 127 -1.10 0.72 -9.56
N GLN A 128 -0.56 0.98 -10.74
CA GLN A 128 -1.09 0.42 -12.00
C GLN A 128 -0.90 -1.09 -12.08
N GLN A 129 0.27 -1.59 -11.69
CA GLN A 129 0.54 -3.03 -11.66
C GLN A 129 -0.40 -3.76 -10.71
N GLN A 130 -0.73 -3.16 -9.57
CA GLN A 130 -1.70 -3.75 -8.63
C GLN A 130 -3.12 -3.78 -9.19
N ALA A 131 -3.58 -2.70 -9.83
CA ALA A 131 -4.90 -2.66 -10.45
C ALA A 131 -5.07 -3.75 -11.52
N ILE A 132 -4.04 -3.93 -12.36
CA ILE A 132 -4.04 -4.99 -13.39
C ILE A 132 -4.10 -6.38 -12.74
N GLN A 133 -3.34 -6.63 -11.68
CA GLN A 133 -3.34 -7.92 -10.97
C GLN A 133 -4.68 -8.21 -10.30
N SER A 134 -5.33 -7.21 -9.69
CA SER A 134 -6.65 -7.39 -9.06
C SER A 134 -7.74 -7.72 -10.08
N ASP A 135 -7.72 -7.04 -11.24
CA ASP A 135 -8.69 -7.28 -12.32
C ASP A 135 -8.51 -8.69 -12.91
N GLN A 136 -7.26 -9.13 -13.10
CA GLN A 136 -6.92 -10.47 -13.58
C GLN A 136 -7.40 -11.54 -12.59
N LEU A 137 -7.13 -11.37 -11.29
CA LEU A 137 -7.59 -12.29 -10.25
C LEU A 137 -9.12 -12.39 -10.20
N ALA A 138 -9.82 -11.25 -10.29
CA ALA A 138 -11.29 -11.24 -10.31
C ALA A 138 -11.85 -11.95 -11.56
N ALA A 139 -11.21 -11.79 -12.72
CA ALA A 139 -11.57 -12.49 -13.95
C ALA A 139 -11.35 -14.01 -13.83
N ASP A 140 -10.21 -14.44 -13.27
CA ASP A 140 -9.87 -15.84 -13.07
C ASP A 140 -10.83 -16.54 -12.07
N LEU A 141 -11.18 -15.87 -10.96
CA LEU A 141 -12.19 -16.39 -10.01
C LEU A 141 -13.58 -16.50 -10.65
N SER A 142 -13.95 -15.54 -11.50
CA SER A 142 -15.24 -15.57 -12.20
C SER A 142 -15.29 -16.73 -13.21
N ALA A 143 -14.20 -16.94 -13.96
CA ALA A 143 -14.07 -18.05 -14.91
C ALA A 143 -14.09 -19.44 -14.23
N GLN A 144 -13.55 -19.56 -13.01
CA GLN A 144 -13.64 -20.80 -12.22
C GLN A 144 -15.06 -21.08 -11.70
N LYS A 145 -15.83 -20.04 -11.35
CA LYS A 145 -17.21 -20.18 -10.88
C LYS A 145 -18.16 -20.67 -11.98
N ASP A 146 -17.92 -20.26 -13.24
CA ASP A 146 -18.71 -20.69 -14.40
C ASP A 146 -18.42 -22.14 -14.85
N GLN A 147 -17.33 -22.74 -14.38
CA GLN A 147 -16.94 -24.13 -14.68
C GLN A 147 -17.42 -25.15 -13.63
N GLN A 148 -18.13 -24.75 -12.57
CA GLN A 148 -18.75 -25.71 -11.66
C GLN A 148 -19.97 -26.37 -12.35
N PRO A 149 -19.96 -27.70 -12.60
CA PRO A 149 -21.10 -28.36 -13.20
C PRO A 149 -22.31 -28.28 -12.27
N GLN A 150 -23.42 -27.75 -12.78
CA GLN A 150 -24.73 -27.76 -12.12
C GLN A 150 -25.04 -29.20 -11.69
N GLN A 151 -25.04 -29.47 -10.40
CA GLN A 151 -25.46 -30.76 -9.86
C GLN A 151 -26.88 -31.04 -10.36
N PRO A 152 -27.13 -32.17 -11.05
CA PRO A 152 -28.49 -32.50 -11.48
C PRO A 152 -29.36 -32.70 -10.24
N GLN A 153 -30.38 -31.85 -10.10
CA GLN A 153 -31.42 -32.00 -9.09
C GLN A 153 -32.05 -33.38 -9.26
N GLN A 154 -31.76 -34.30 -8.35
CA GLN A 154 -32.44 -35.58 -8.30
C GLN A 154 -33.92 -35.32 -7.97
N PRO A 155 -34.88 -35.77 -8.79
CA PRO A 155 -36.28 -35.64 -8.45
C PRO A 155 -36.58 -36.61 -7.30
N MET A 156 -37.07 -36.05 -6.19
CA MET A 156 -37.69 -36.81 -5.11
C MET A 156 -39.06 -37.34 -5.59
N GLY A 157 -39.03 -38.41 -6.40
CA GLY A 157 -40.14 -39.34 -6.59
C GLY A 157 -39.69 -40.68 -6.02
N GLY A 158 -40.34 -41.27 -5.03
CA GLY A 158 -41.77 -41.50 -4.97
C GLY A 158 -41.96 -43.01 -5.02
N GLN A 159 -42.08 -43.61 -3.85
CA GLN A 159 -42.92 -44.77 -3.49
C GLN A 159 -42.67 -45.14 -2.03
#